data_AF-A0A7J4P4U7-F1
#
_entry.id   AF-A0A7J4P4U7-F1
#
_cell.length_a   1.000
_cell.length_b   1.000
_cell.length_c   1.000
_cell.angle_alpha   90.00
_cell.angle_beta   90.00
_cell.angle_gamma   90.00
#
_symmetry.space_group_name_H-M   'P 1'
#
loop_
_entity.id
_entity.type
_entity.pdbx_description
1 polymer ?
#
loop_
_entity_poly.entity_id
_entity_poly.type
_entity_poly.pdbx_seq_one_letter_code
_entity_poly.pdbx_strand_id
1 'polypeptide(L)' 'MDKVRQSGGAVVREKSKAGEMGWSAYVKDTEGNVVGVWQQLNPPA' A
#
# COMPACT_ATOMS: atom_id res chain seq x y z
N MET A 1 -4.24 6.69 2.08
CA MET A 1 -3.33 6.81 0.93
C MET A 1 -2.82 8.24 0.74
N ASP A 2 -3.31 9.19 1.53
CA ASP A 2 -3.01 10.62 1.36
C ASP A 2 -1.54 10.97 1.62
N LYS A 3 -0.89 10.28 2.57
CA LYS A 3 0.55 10.44 2.82
C LYS A 3 1.40 10.20 1.57
N VAL A 4 1.08 9.17 0.78
CA VAL A 4 1.80 8.85 -0.47
C VAL A 4 1.72 10.01 -1.45
N ARG A 5 0.52 10.57 -1.62
CA ARG A 5 0.26 11.71 -2.51
C ARG A 5 0.93 12.99 -1.99
N GLN A 6 0.86 13.26 -0.69
CA GLN A 6 1.51 14.41 -0.05
C GLN A 6 3.03 14.37 -0.16
N SER A 7 3.63 13.18 -0.19
CA SER A 7 5.08 12.98 -0.38
C SER A 7 5.52 12.98 -1.85
N GLY A 8 4.62 13.27 -2.81
CA GLY A 8 4.95 13.30 -4.25
C GLY A 8 4.93 11.95 -4.96
N GLY A 9 4.53 10.88 -4.27
CA GLY A 9 4.30 9.57 -4.87
C GLY A 9 2.92 9.46 -5.52
N ALA A 10 2.68 8.34 -6.18
CA ALA A 10 1.40 8.02 -6.81
C ALA A 10 0.82 6.71 -6.26
N VAL A 11 -0.51 6.59 -6.19
CA VAL A 11 -1.18 5.32 -5.89
C VAL A 11 -1.39 4.58 -7.21
N VAL A 12 -0.74 3.43 -7.36
CA VAL A 12 -0.88 2.55 -8.54
C VAL A 12 -2.09 1.63 -8.36
N ARG A 13 -2.30 1.14 -7.13
CA ARG A 13 -3.47 0.36 -6.73
C ARG A 13 -3.89 0.76 -5.32
N GLU A 14 -5.14 1.17 -5.18
CA GLU A 14 -5.74 1.52 -3.89
C GLU A 14 -5.71 0.35 -2.90
N LYS A 15 -5.78 0.68 -1.60
CA LYS A 15 -5.84 -0.32 -0.54
C LYS A 15 -7.07 -1.21 -0.77
N SER A 16 -6.84 -2.50 -0.92
CA SER A 16 -7.88 -3.50 -1.16
C SER A 16 -7.68 -4.71 -0.26
N LYS A 17 -8.79 -5.30 0.15
CA LYS A 17 -8.79 -6.48 1.02
C LYS A 17 -8.26 -7.68 0.23
N ALA A 18 -7.26 -8.37 0.77
CA ALA A 18 -6.66 -9.55 0.19
C ALA A 18 -7.18 -10.80 0.92
N GLY A 19 -8.45 -11.13 0.68
CA GLY A 19 -9.15 -12.21 1.36
C GLY A 19 -9.22 -11.98 2.89
N GLU A 20 -8.97 -13.04 3.66
CA GLU A 20 -8.93 -12.99 5.12
C GLU A 20 -7.52 -12.77 5.69
N MET A 21 -6.49 -12.73 4.84
CA MET A 21 -5.09 -12.61 5.27
C MET A 21 -4.71 -11.18 5.66
N GLY A 22 -5.23 -10.19 4.92
CA GLY A 22 -4.73 -8.83 5.04
C GLY A 22 -5.30 -7.82 4.06
N TRP A 23 -4.58 -6.71 3.93
CA TRP A 23 -4.79 -5.66 2.95
C TRP A 23 -3.54 -5.49 2.10
N SER A 24 -3.74 -5.19 0.82
CA SER A 24 -2.68 -4.90 -0.14
C SER A 24 -2.90 -3.56 -0.80
N ALA A 25 -1.81 -2.86 -1.10
CA ALA A 25 -1.79 -1.64 -1.91
C ALA A 25 -0.50 -1.59 -2.72
N TYR A 26 -0.51 -0.82 -3.80
CA TYR A 26 0.70 -0.55 -4.60
C TYR A 26 0.85 0.94 -4.80
N VAL A 27 2.05 1.43 -4.57
CA VAL A 27 2.40 2.84 -4.69
C VAL A 27 3.63 2.98 -5.56
N LYS A 28 3.75 4.12 -6.24
CA LYS A 28 4.96 4.51 -6.95
C LYS A 28 5.63 5.64 -6.17
N ASP A 29 6.91 5.49 -5.84
CA ASP A 29 7.67 6.55 -5.18
C ASP A 29 8.11 7.65 -6.17
N THR A 30 8.86 8.63 -5.67
CA THR A 30 9.39 9.76 -6.46
C THR A 30 10.50 9.37 -7.42
N GLU A 31 11.13 8.20 -7.23
CA GLU A 31 12.17 7.65 -8.08
C GLU A 31 11.59 6.77 -9.21
N GLY A 32 10.28 6.50 -9.14
CA GLY A 32 9.55 5.69 -10.11
C GLY A 32 9.44 4.22 -9.74
N ASN A 33 9.95 3.80 -8.58
CA ASN A 33 9.86 2.41 -8.14
C ASN A 33 8.43 2.09 -7.72
N VAL A 34 7.96 0.88 -8.05
CA VAL A 34 6.67 0.38 -7.59
C VAL A 34 6.88 -0.44 -6.33
N VAL A 35 6.28 0.00 -5.22
CA VAL A 35 6.39 -0.63 -3.91
C VAL A 35 5.05 -1.25 -3.52
N GLY A 36 5.07 -2.53 -3.16
CA GLY A 36 3.93 -3.23 -2.56
C GLY A 36 3.88 -3.01 -1.05
N VAL A 37 2.70 -2.64 -0.55
CA VAL A 37 2.45 -2.49 0.90
C VAL A 37 1.48 -3.58 1.34
N TRP A 38 1.87 -4.33 2.37
CA TRP A 38 1.08 -5.38 2.98
C TRP A 38 0.73 -5.04 4.43
N GLN A 39 -0.51 -5.30 4.84
CA GLN A 39 -0.95 -5.20 6.22
C GLN A 39 -1.71 -6.47 6.61
N GLN A 40 -1.22 -7.21 7.59
CA GLN A 40 -1.89 -8.40 8.11
C GLN A 40 -3.16 -8.03 8.90
N LEU A 41 -4.24 -8.82 8.75
CA LEU A 41 -5.51 -8.59 9.45
C LEU A 41 -5.46 -8.98 10.94
N ASN A 42 -4.63 -9.95 11.29
CA ASN A 42 -4.44 -10.42 12.66
C ASN A 42 -2.94 -10.66 12.93
N PRO A 43 -2.16 -9.63 13.30
CA PRO A 43 -0.79 -9.84 13.74
C PRO A 43 -0.80 -10.70 15.02
N PRO A 44 0.07 -11.71 15.16
CA PRO A 44 0.26 -12.35 16.46
C PRO A 44 0.61 -11.28 17.50
N ALA A 45 0.03 -11.42 18.70
CA ALA A 45 0.19 -10.50 19.82
C ALA A 45 1.64 -10.39 20.30
#